data_AF-A0A920NJI7-F1
#
_entry.id   AF-A0A920NJI7-F1
#
_cell.length_a   1.000
_cell.length_b   1.000
_cell.length_c   1.000
_cell.angle_alpha   90.00
_cell.angle_beta   90.00
_cell.angle_gamma   90.00
#
_symmetry.space_group_name_H-M   'P 1'
#
loop_
_entity.id
_entity.type
_entity.pdbx_description
1 polymer ?
#
loop_
_entity_poly.entity_id
_entity_poly.type
_entity_poly.pdbx_seq_one_letter_code
_entity_poly.pdbx_strand_id
1 'polypeptide(L)'
;MSGVFFKDLNINQPDEHLDIGSGTHAEQTSAAMVGCERMFKKYEPDLVVVVGDVNSTLAAAVTAAKMKIKLAHVESGLRSYDRSMPEEHNRVVTDHLSDILFTPSEDASSNLHREGISKHRIHFVGNVMIDSLINQLPHRPQLKQIKIAGLSGLKNGHYALLTLHRPSNVEILV
;
A
#
# COMPACT_ATOMS: atom_id res chain seq x y z
N MET A 1 5.40 -13.17 9.06
CA MET A 1 4.16 -12.51 9.55
C MET A 1 3.03 -12.52 8.49
N SER A 2 3.28 -12.81 7.22
CA SER A 2 2.30 -12.76 6.12
C SER A 2 1.34 -13.95 6.02
N GLY A 3 1.76 -15.17 6.40
CA GLY A 3 0.99 -16.41 6.18
C GLY A 3 -0.43 -16.42 6.77
N VAL A 4 -0.62 -15.79 7.92
CA VAL A 4 -1.92 -15.71 8.61
C VAL A 4 -2.92 -14.86 7.82
N PHE A 5 -2.46 -13.75 7.23
CA PHE A 5 -3.33 -12.88 6.43
C PHE A 5 -3.85 -13.57 5.17
N PHE A 6 -3.05 -14.43 4.53
CA PHE A 6 -3.53 -15.15 3.35
C PHE A 6 -4.72 -16.05 3.66
N LYS A 7 -4.63 -16.74 4.80
CA LYS A 7 -5.69 -17.62 5.28
C LYS A 7 -6.90 -16.82 5.77
N ASP A 8 -6.67 -15.81 6.60
CA ASP A 8 -7.74 -15.05 7.25
C ASP A 8 -8.53 -14.20 6.27
N LEU A 9 -7.87 -13.66 5.24
CA LEU A 9 -8.51 -12.88 4.18
C LEU A 9 -8.95 -13.73 2.98
N ASN A 10 -8.71 -15.05 3.02
CA ASN A 10 -9.00 -15.98 1.92
C ASN A 10 -8.43 -15.51 0.57
N ILE A 11 -7.15 -15.11 0.58
CA ILE A 11 -6.41 -14.67 -0.60
C ILE A 11 -5.36 -15.73 -0.97
N ASN A 12 -5.13 -15.90 -2.28
CA ASN A 12 -4.16 -16.87 -2.80
C ASN A 12 -2.73 -16.51 -2.37
N GLN A 13 -1.87 -17.53 -2.29
CA GLN A 13 -0.43 -17.31 -2.18
C GLN A 13 0.08 -16.57 -3.42
N PRO A 14 1.12 -15.72 -3.28
CA PRO A 14 1.71 -15.04 -4.43
C PRO A 14 2.41 -16.05 -5.34
N ASP A 15 2.36 -15.83 -6.65
CA ASP A 15 3.09 -16.64 -7.63
C ASP A 15 4.61 -16.51 -7.47
N GLU A 16 5.08 -15.35 -6.97
CA GLU A 16 6.47 -15.05 -6.70
C GLU A 16 6.63 -14.37 -5.34
N HIS A 17 7.64 -14.81 -4.58
CA HIS A 17 8.04 -14.18 -3.33
C HIS A 17 9.51 -13.77 -3.44
N LEU A 18 9.80 -12.46 -3.36
CA LEU A 18 11.15 -11.93 -3.58
C LEU A 18 12.09 -12.08 -2.37
N ASP A 19 11.59 -12.60 -1.24
CA ASP A 19 12.34 -12.81 0.01
C ASP A 19 13.11 -11.59 0.53
N ILE A 20 12.58 -10.39 0.31
CA ILE A 20 13.19 -9.13 0.75
C ILE A 20 12.82 -8.87 2.21
N GLY A 21 13.83 -8.82 3.07
CA GLY A 21 13.67 -8.58 4.51
C GLY A 21 13.66 -7.10 4.91
N SER A 22 13.73 -6.89 6.22
CA SER A 22 13.96 -5.56 6.81
C SER A 22 15.35 -5.03 6.42
N GLY A 23 15.45 -3.72 6.27
CA GLY A 23 16.70 -3.02 5.96
C GLY A 23 16.43 -1.52 5.83
N THR A 24 17.45 -0.77 5.48
CA THR A 24 17.31 0.65 5.12
C THR A 24 16.43 0.80 3.87
N HIS A 25 15.88 2.00 3.65
CA HIS A 25 15.12 2.31 2.44
C HIS A 25 15.91 1.98 1.16
N ALA A 26 17.22 2.24 1.14
CA ALA A 26 18.09 1.96 0.00
C ALA A 26 18.25 0.45 -0.25
N GLU A 27 18.49 -0.35 0.80
CA GLU A 27 18.64 -1.81 0.69
C GLU A 27 17.34 -2.45 0.19
N GLN A 28 16.20 -2.09 0.79
CA GLN A 28 14.91 -2.65 0.41
C GLN A 28 14.51 -2.26 -1.02
N THR A 29 14.65 -0.97 -1.37
CA THR A 29 14.27 -0.47 -2.70
C THR A 29 15.14 -1.09 -3.78
N SER A 30 16.46 -1.13 -3.59
CA SER A 30 17.38 -1.70 -4.59
C SER A 30 17.15 -3.20 -4.80
N ALA A 31 16.97 -3.98 -3.72
CA ALA A 31 16.65 -5.40 -3.81
C ALA A 31 15.31 -5.63 -4.53
N ALA A 32 14.28 -4.83 -4.22
CA ALA A 32 12.98 -4.89 -4.86
C ALA A 32 13.06 -4.55 -6.35
N MET A 33 13.85 -3.55 -6.74
CA MET A 33 14.04 -3.19 -8.15
C MET A 33 14.66 -4.34 -8.95
N VAL A 34 15.70 -4.99 -8.41
CA VAL A 34 16.35 -6.15 -9.04
C VAL A 34 15.40 -7.33 -9.15
N GLY A 35 14.62 -7.61 -8.10
CA GLY A 35 13.60 -8.66 -8.11
C GLY A 35 12.50 -8.40 -9.14
N CYS A 36 11.97 -7.17 -9.17
CA CYS A 36 10.96 -6.76 -10.15
C CYS A 36 11.47 -6.88 -11.59
N GLU A 37 12.72 -6.47 -11.87
CA GLU A 37 13.27 -6.56 -13.23
C GLU A 37 13.35 -8.01 -13.72
N ARG A 38 13.79 -8.93 -12.85
CA ARG A 38 13.82 -10.37 -13.16
C ARG A 38 12.41 -10.90 -13.42
N MET A 39 11.45 -10.51 -12.57
CA MET A 39 10.04 -10.93 -12.71
C MET A 39 9.44 -10.39 -14.01
N PHE A 40 9.63 -9.11 -14.33
CA PHE A 40 9.07 -8.51 -15.55
C PHE A 40 9.69 -9.10 -16.82
N LYS A 41 10.98 -9.47 -16.81
CA LYS A 41 11.60 -10.22 -17.91
C LYS A 41 11.06 -11.66 -18.04
N LYS A 42 10.66 -12.28 -16.94
CA LYS A 42 10.11 -13.64 -16.92
C LYS A 42 8.66 -13.69 -17.41
N TYR A 43 7.83 -12.76 -16.93
CA TYR A 43 6.38 -12.78 -17.16
C TYR A 43 5.94 -11.86 -18.30
N GLU A 44 6.80 -10.96 -18.77
CA GLU A 44 6.53 -9.99 -19.86
C GLU A 44 5.15 -9.30 -19.74
N PRO A 45 4.84 -8.67 -18.59
CA PRO A 45 3.50 -8.12 -18.38
C PRO A 45 3.23 -6.91 -19.28
N ASP A 46 2.01 -6.82 -19.81
CA ASP A 46 1.54 -5.63 -20.53
C ASP A 46 1.27 -4.44 -19.60
N LEU A 47 0.98 -4.73 -18.32
CA LEU A 47 0.64 -3.76 -17.28
C LEU A 47 1.16 -4.23 -15.93
N VAL A 48 1.81 -3.33 -15.21
CA VAL A 48 2.16 -3.49 -13.80
C VAL A 48 1.17 -2.66 -12.96
N VAL A 49 0.63 -3.25 -11.91
CA VAL A 49 -0.25 -2.56 -10.96
C VAL A 49 0.44 -2.49 -9.61
N VAL A 50 0.56 -1.29 -9.05
CA VAL A 50 1.11 -1.04 -7.72
C VAL A 50 0.08 -0.37 -6.83
N VAL A 51 0.19 -0.53 -5.51
CA VAL A 51 -0.77 -0.02 -4.52
C VAL A 51 -0.01 0.75 -3.44
N GLY A 52 -0.56 1.89 -3.00
CA GLY A 52 0.00 2.66 -1.88
C GLY A 52 1.37 3.25 -2.19
N ASP A 53 2.25 3.34 -1.19
CA ASP A 53 3.45 4.19 -1.25
C ASP A 53 4.66 3.65 -0.47
N VAL A 54 4.72 2.34 -0.27
CA VAL A 54 5.87 1.70 0.37
C VAL A 54 7.06 1.55 -0.59
N ASN A 55 8.23 1.18 -0.07
CA ASN A 55 9.46 1.03 -0.86
C ASN A 55 9.30 0.09 -2.07
N SER A 56 8.53 -1.00 -1.94
CA SER A 56 8.27 -1.93 -3.04
C SER A 56 7.39 -1.30 -4.14
N THR A 57 6.46 -0.41 -3.79
CA THR A 57 5.65 0.35 -4.76
C THR A 57 6.55 1.24 -5.60
N LEU A 58 7.43 2.02 -4.95
CA LEU A 58 8.41 2.84 -5.67
C LEU A 58 9.32 1.98 -6.56
N ALA A 59 9.86 0.89 -6.02
CA ALA A 59 10.78 0.01 -6.74
C ALA A 59 10.13 -0.58 -8.01
N ALA A 60 8.92 -1.13 -7.88
CA ALA A 60 8.18 -1.70 -9.01
C ALA A 60 7.85 -0.63 -10.06
N ALA A 61 7.42 0.56 -9.63
CA ALA A 61 7.09 1.67 -10.50
C ALA A 61 8.29 2.16 -11.32
N VAL A 62 9.43 2.41 -10.65
CA VAL A 62 10.66 2.85 -11.32
C VAL A 62 11.16 1.78 -12.31
N THR A 63 11.13 0.51 -11.91
CA THR A 63 11.55 -0.59 -12.79
C THR A 63 10.63 -0.72 -14.01
N ALA A 64 9.31 -0.69 -13.82
CA ALA A 64 8.34 -0.78 -14.91
C ALA A 64 8.52 0.39 -15.91
N ALA A 65 8.63 1.62 -15.40
CA ALA A 65 8.83 2.80 -16.23
C ALA A 65 10.13 2.73 -17.05
N LYS A 66 11.24 2.28 -16.46
CA LYS A 66 12.53 2.11 -17.16
C LYS A 66 12.48 1.00 -18.22
N MET A 67 11.69 -0.04 -17.98
CA MET A 67 11.45 -1.13 -18.93
C MET A 67 10.36 -0.80 -19.96
N LYS A 68 9.74 0.39 -19.88
CA LYS A 68 8.64 0.85 -20.75
C LYS A 68 7.40 -0.04 -20.69
N ILE A 69 7.13 -0.60 -19.52
CA ILE A 69 5.90 -1.35 -19.24
C ILE A 69 4.85 -0.38 -18.71
N LYS A 70 3.59 -0.51 -19.14
CA LYS A 70 2.52 0.35 -18.64
C LYS A 70 2.38 0.18 -17.13
N LEU A 71 2.06 1.26 -16.44
CA LEU A 71 1.96 1.28 -14.99
C LEU A 71 0.61 1.86 -14.54
N ALA A 72 -0.08 1.13 -13.66
CA ALA A 72 -1.24 1.61 -12.95
C ALA A 72 -0.97 1.70 -11.45
N HIS A 73 -1.40 2.80 -10.83
CA HIS A 73 -1.20 3.04 -9.41
C HIS A 73 -2.54 3.22 -8.69
N VAL A 74 -2.81 2.28 -7.79
CA VAL A 74 -3.97 2.26 -6.90
C VAL A 74 -3.63 3.04 -5.63
N GLU A 75 -4.60 3.81 -5.13
CA GLU A 75 -4.42 4.73 -4.00
C GLU A 75 -3.53 5.94 -4.36
N SER A 76 -3.56 6.35 -5.63
CA SER A 76 -2.82 7.49 -6.16
C SER A 76 -3.32 8.84 -5.60
N GLY A 77 -2.42 9.84 -5.58
CA GLY A 77 -2.78 11.24 -5.33
C GLY A 77 -2.93 11.67 -3.87
N LEU A 78 -2.81 10.78 -2.88
CA LEU A 78 -2.77 11.18 -1.47
C LEU A 78 -1.53 12.04 -1.18
N ARG A 79 -1.64 13.08 -0.36
CA ARG A 79 -0.50 13.94 0.01
C ARG A 79 -0.49 14.23 1.49
N SER A 80 0.65 13.96 2.13
CA SER A 80 0.91 14.42 3.49
C SER A 80 1.46 15.85 3.50
N TYR A 81 2.11 16.26 2.40
CA TYR A 81 2.91 17.49 2.30
C TYR A 81 4.12 17.54 3.25
N ASP A 82 4.39 16.44 3.96
CA ASP A 82 5.53 16.30 4.85
C ASP A 82 6.68 15.59 4.14
N ARG A 83 7.66 16.39 3.69
CA ARG A 83 8.86 15.88 3.03
C ARG A 83 9.87 15.23 3.98
N SER A 84 9.60 15.16 5.28
CA SER A 84 10.38 14.31 6.18
C SER A 84 9.93 12.84 6.15
N MET A 85 8.71 12.58 5.67
CA MET A 85 8.15 11.25 5.50
C MET A 85 8.73 10.56 4.24
N PRO A 86 9.39 9.40 4.36
CA PRO A 86 9.88 8.65 3.19
C PRO A 86 8.76 8.31 2.19
N GLU A 87 7.59 7.92 2.70
CA GLU A 87 6.42 7.55 1.91
C GLU A 87 5.87 8.70 1.05
N GLU A 88 6.08 9.96 1.45
CA GLU A 88 5.71 11.14 0.63
C GLU A 88 6.54 11.21 -0.66
N HIS A 89 7.80 10.76 -0.62
CA HIS A 89 8.63 10.71 -1.82
C HIS A 89 8.18 9.59 -2.75
N ASN A 90 7.92 8.42 -2.18
CA ASN A 90 7.49 7.24 -2.91
C ASN A 90 6.20 7.51 -3.68
N ARG A 91 5.17 8.06 -3.03
CA ARG A 91 3.89 8.34 -3.69
C ARG A 91 4.02 9.36 -4.83
N VAL A 92 4.76 10.45 -4.64
CA VAL A 92 4.92 11.49 -5.67
C VAL A 92 5.65 10.91 -6.88
N VAL A 93 6.75 10.17 -6.66
CA VAL A 93 7.48 9.56 -7.78
C VAL A 93 6.62 8.52 -8.50
N THR A 94 5.96 7.62 -7.78
CA THR A 94 5.10 6.61 -8.37
C THR A 94 3.95 7.25 -9.17
N ASP A 95 3.28 8.26 -8.64
CA ASP A 95 2.17 8.95 -9.33
C ASP A 95 2.64 9.54 -10.67
N HIS A 96 3.78 10.22 -10.68
CA HIS A 96 4.30 10.85 -11.90
C HIS A 96 4.73 9.83 -12.97
N LEU A 97 5.23 8.67 -12.54
CA LEU A 97 5.61 7.57 -13.43
C LEU A 97 4.42 6.77 -14.00
N SER A 98 3.25 6.81 -13.36
CA SER A 98 2.15 5.88 -13.66
C SER A 98 1.23 6.36 -14.79
N ASP A 99 1.00 5.54 -15.80
CA ASP A 99 0.09 5.86 -16.92
C ASP A 99 -1.38 5.97 -16.48
N ILE A 100 -1.78 5.20 -15.47
CA ILE A 100 -3.16 5.14 -14.96
C ILE A 100 -3.13 5.36 -13.44
N LEU A 101 -3.94 6.28 -12.94
CA LEU A 101 -3.98 6.71 -11.55
C LEU A 101 -5.39 6.52 -11.00
N PHE A 102 -5.54 5.54 -10.12
CA PHE A 102 -6.80 5.26 -9.44
C PHE A 102 -6.83 5.98 -8.09
N THR A 103 -7.67 7.00 -7.97
CA THR A 103 -7.71 7.86 -6.79
C THR A 103 -8.80 7.42 -5.81
N PRO A 104 -8.51 7.45 -4.50
CA PRO A 104 -9.47 7.02 -3.48
C PRO A 104 -10.46 8.11 -3.09
N SER A 105 -10.20 9.37 -3.46
CA SER A 105 -10.96 10.54 -3.03
C SER A 105 -10.84 11.72 -4.02
N GLU A 106 -11.74 12.69 -3.91
CA GLU A 106 -11.76 13.89 -4.75
C GLU A 106 -10.54 14.80 -4.50
N ASP A 107 -10.08 14.90 -3.25
CA ASP A 107 -8.89 15.67 -2.88
C ASP A 107 -7.62 15.02 -3.45
N ALA A 108 -7.53 13.69 -3.49
CA ALA A 108 -6.43 12.99 -4.15
C ALA A 108 -6.38 13.29 -5.65
N SER A 109 -7.53 13.28 -6.32
CA SER A 109 -7.66 13.68 -7.73
C SER A 109 -7.23 15.13 -7.95
N SER A 110 -7.60 16.01 -7.02
CA SER A 110 -7.25 17.43 -7.05
C SER A 110 -5.76 17.66 -6.86
N ASN A 111 -5.10 16.88 -6.00
CA ASN A 111 -3.65 16.94 -5.78
C ASN A 111 -2.90 16.61 -7.08
N LEU A 112 -3.24 15.50 -7.73
CA LEU A 112 -2.63 15.09 -9.01
C LEU A 112 -2.83 16.16 -10.10
N HIS A 113 -4.03 16.74 -10.16
CA HIS A 113 -4.31 17.80 -11.12
C HIS A 113 -3.44 19.05 -10.88
N ARG A 114 -3.25 19.47 -9.63
CA ARG A 114 -2.36 20.60 -9.28
C ARG A 114 -0.89 20.33 -9.62
N GLU A 115 -0.48 19.07 -9.63
CA GLU A 115 0.88 18.66 -10.03
C GLU A 115 1.06 18.56 -11.55
N GLY A 116 0.03 18.92 -12.34
CA GLY A 116 0.11 18.93 -13.80
C GLY A 116 -0.16 17.59 -14.46
N ILE A 117 -0.64 16.59 -13.70
CA ILE A 117 -1.02 15.30 -14.28
C ILE A 117 -2.32 15.48 -15.08
N SER A 118 -2.33 14.95 -16.30
CA SER A 118 -3.45 15.08 -17.21
C SER A 118 -4.68 14.32 -16.71
N LYS A 119 -5.86 14.93 -16.83
CA LYS A 119 -7.14 14.36 -16.35
C LYS A 119 -7.45 12.99 -16.91
N HIS A 120 -7.02 12.67 -18.13
CA HIS A 120 -7.28 11.37 -18.76
C HIS A 120 -6.52 10.20 -18.09
N ARG A 121 -5.48 10.48 -17.30
CA ARG A 121 -4.76 9.48 -16.48
C ARG A 121 -5.45 9.25 -15.13
N ILE A 122 -6.33 10.15 -14.69
CA ILE A 122 -6.86 10.19 -13.33
C ILE A 122 -8.28 9.60 -13.32
N HIS A 123 -8.49 8.57 -12.52
CA HIS A 123 -9.74 7.84 -12.39
C HIS A 123 -10.15 7.78 -10.92
N PHE A 124 -11.21 8.50 -10.56
CA PHE A 124 -11.79 8.41 -9.22
C PHE A 124 -12.57 7.11 -9.06
N VAL A 125 -12.10 6.22 -8.18
CA VAL A 125 -12.65 4.87 -7.99
C VAL A 125 -13.02 4.55 -6.54
N GLY A 126 -12.68 5.42 -5.59
CA GLY A 126 -12.87 5.14 -4.16
C GLY A 126 -11.77 4.25 -3.57
N ASN A 127 -11.90 3.90 -2.29
CA ASN A 127 -10.86 3.20 -1.55
C ASN A 127 -11.14 1.69 -1.42
N VAL A 128 -10.20 0.86 -1.90
CA VAL A 128 -10.30 -0.62 -1.92
C VAL A 128 -10.45 -1.25 -0.53
N MET A 129 -10.08 -0.51 0.52
CA MET A 129 -10.26 -0.96 1.91
C MET A 129 -11.75 -1.07 2.26
N ILE A 130 -12.63 -0.31 1.61
CA ILE A 130 -14.08 -0.42 1.76
C ILE A 130 -14.55 -1.78 1.22
N ASP A 131 -14.13 -2.14 0.02
CA ASP A 131 -14.42 -3.44 -0.59
C ASP A 131 -13.91 -4.59 0.30
N SER A 132 -12.67 -4.47 0.77
CA SER A 132 -12.06 -5.44 1.68
C SER A 132 -12.89 -5.60 2.95
N LEU A 133 -13.32 -4.50 3.57
CA LEU A 133 -14.18 -4.54 4.76
C LEU A 133 -15.52 -5.22 4.46
N ILE A 134 -16.20 -4.83 3.38
CA ILE A 134 -17.50 -5.38 3.00
C ILE A 134 -17.40 -6.90 2.76
N ASN A 135 -16.34 -7.35 2.11
CA ASN A 135 -16.08 -8.77 1.87
C ASN A 135 -15.81 -9.56 3.15
N GLN A 136 -15.20 -8.93 4.17
CA GLN A 136 -14.87 -9.59 5.43
C GLN A 136 -15.98 -9.53 6.49
N LEU A 137 -16.92 -8.59 6.38
CA LEU A 137 -18.02 -8.44 7.34
C LEU A 137 -18.84 -9.73 7.58
N PRO A 138 -19.18 -10.55 6.56
CA PRO A 138 -19.88 -11.81 6.75
C PRO A 138 -19.07 -12.87 7.50
N HIS A 139 -17.73 -12.79 7.42
CA HIS A 139 -16.79 -13.75 8.01
C HIS A 139 -16.29 -13.33 9.39
N ARG A 140 -16.70 -12.16 9.89
CA ARG A 140 -16.24 -11.65 11.19
C ARG A 140 -16.57 -12.63 12.31
N PRO A 141 -15.62 -12.99 13.18
CA PRO A 141 -15.92 -13.79 14.36
C PRO A 141 -16.95 -13.05 15.22
N GLN A 142 -17.91 -13.78 15.78
CA GLN A 142 -18.85 -13.18 16.71
C GLN A 142 -18.06 -12.59 17.88
N LEU A 143 -18.38 -11.37 18.33
CA LEU A 143 -17.67 -10.70 19.43
C LEU A 143 -17.52 -11.60 20.69
N LYS A 144 -18.49 -12.49 20.93
CA LYS A 144 -18.48 -13.46 22.04
C LYS A 144 -17.40 -14.56 21.92
N GLN A 145 -16.90 -14.81 20.71
CA GLN A 145 -15.86 -15.81 20.41
C GLN A 145 -14.45 -15.21 20.51
N ILE A 146 -14.32 -13.88 20.51
CA ILE A 146 -13.04 -13.18 20.62
C ILE A 146 -12.63 -13.13 22.10
N LYS A 147 -11.81 -14.09 22.52
CA LYS A 147 -11.17 -14.06 23.84
C LYS A 147 -9.81 -13.39 23.72
N ILE A 148 -9.76 -12.07 23.87
CA ILE A 148 -8.49 -11.34 24.01
C ILE A 148 -8.16 -11.25 25.49
N ALA A 149 -7.02 -11.82 25.89
CA ALA A 149 -6.51 -11.72 27.25
C ALA A 149 -6.37 -10.24 27.65
N GLY A 150 -6.92 -9.86 28.82
CA GLY A 150 -6.89 -8.48 29.30
C GLY A 150 -8.08 -7.59 28.87
N LEU A 151 -8.96 -8.06 27.97
CA LEU A 151 -10.19 -7.34 27.61
C LEU A 151 -11.44 -7.85 28.36
N SER A 152 -11.29 -8.82 29.26
CA SER A 152 -12.35 -9.32 30.14
C SER A 152 -12.75 -8.23 31.14
N GLY A 153 -13.83 -7.52 30.87
CA GLY A 153 -14.34 -6.42 31.71
C GLY A 153 -14.59 -5.11 30.97
N LEU A 154 -14.21 -5.01 29.69
CA LEU A 154 -14.59 -3.86 28.87
C LEU A 154 -16.11 -3.81 28.70
N LYS A 155 -16.71 -2.70 29.15
CA LYS A 155 -18.12 -2.42 28.89
C LYS A 155 -18.22 -1.71 27.54
N ASN A 156 -19.27 -2.02 26.78
CA ASN A 156 -19.51 -1.35 25.51
C ASN A 156 -19.57 0.18 25.71
N GLY A 157 -18.83 0.94 24.89
CA GLY A 157 -18.70 2.39 25.04
C GLY A 157 -17.82 2.90 26.19
N HIS A 158 -17.21 2.01 27.00
CA HIS A 158 -16.34 2.37 28.13
C HIS A 158 -14.90 1.92 27.89
N TYR A 159 -14.37 2.22 26.71
CA TYR A 159 -12.99 2.01 26.36
C TYR A 159 -12.56 3.00 25.28
N ALA A 160 -11.26 3.25 25.19
CA ALA A 160 -10.63 3.85 24.03
C ALA A 160 -9.76 2.79 23.34
N LEU A 161 -9.75 2.78 22.01
CA LEU A 161 -8.84 1.96 21.23
C LEU A 161 -7.71 2.87 20.72
N LEU A 162 -6.47 2.47 20.98
CA LEU A 162 -5.27 3.17 20.52
C LEU A 162 -4.39 2.20 19.74
N THR A 163 -4.01 2.58 18.53
CA THR A 163 -3.08 1.83 17.66
C THR A 163 -1.89 2.72 17.32
N LEU A 164 -0.68 2.32 17.72
CA LEU A 164 0.55 3.08 17.49
C LEU A 164 1.51 2.22 16.66
N HIS A 165 1.86 2.70 15.47
CA HIS A 165 2.70 1.97 14.52
C HIS A 165 3.74 2.82 13.81
N ARG A 166 3.66 4.15 13.94
CA ARG A 166 4.65 5.05 13.34
C ARG A 166 5.89 5.11 14.23
N PRO A 167 7.11 5.07 13.66
CA PRO A 167 8.35 5.19 14.44
C PRO A 167 8.32 6.38 15.42
N SER A 168 7.85 7.55 14.96
CA SER A 168 7.68 8.75 15.80
C SER A 168 6.82 8.57 17.07
N ASN A 169 5.97 7.54 17.09
CA ASN A 169 5.01 7.28 18.16
C ASN A 169 5.38 6.08 19.03
N VAL A 170 6.34 5.25 18.61
CA VAL A 170 6.69 3.99 19.28
C VAL A 170 8.18 3.84 19.59
N GLU A 171 9.05 4.60 18.93
CA GLU A 171 10.48 4.60 19.19
C GLU A 171 10.83 5.69 20.21
N ILE A 172 11.67 5.32 21.18
CA ILE A 172 12.25 6.27 22.14
C ILE A 172 13.38 6.99 21.38
N LEU A 173 13.26 8.31 21.21
CA LEU A 173 14.37 9.15 20.78
C LEU A 173 15.48 9.02 21.83
N VAL A 174 16.55 8.29 21.50
CA VAL A 174 17.79 8.23 22.29
C VAL A 174 18.75 9.29 21.79
#